data_AF-M3C0V6-F1
#
_entry.id   AF-M3C0V6-F1
#
_cell.length_a   1.000
_cell.length_b   1.000
_cell.length_c   1.000
_cell.angle_alpha   90.00
_cell.angle_beta   90.00
_cell.angle_gamma   90.00
#
_symmetry.space_group_name_H-M   'P 1'
#
loop_
_entity.id
_entity.type
_entity.pdbx_description
1 polymer ?
#
loop_
_entity_poly.entity_id
_entity_poly.type
_entity_poly.pdbx_seq_one_letter_code
_entity_poly.pdbx_strand_id
1 'polypeptide(L)'
;MAVGPDGALWCAEIGAGGIARVASGGEVTEFALPDPACRPHAVTVGPDGACWFTAWATGRIGRITEEGQVTEYALPPAPGPSPTAWRSAPTVPCIRPWNTAGSPGSRSREASRDGP
;
A
#
# COMPACT_ATOMS: atom_id res chain seq x y z
N MET A 1 -1.24 -8.24 9.21
CA MET A 1 -0.95 -8.68 10.59
C MET A 1 0.56 -8.74 10.76
N ALA A 2 1.08 -8.57 11.97
CA ALA A 2 2.51 -8.60 12.27
C ALA A 2 2.76 -9.20 13.66
N VAL A 3 3.86 -9.93 13.83
CA VAL A 3 4.24 -10.54 15.12
C VAL A 3 5.22 -9.62 15.85
N GLY A 4 4.96 -9.36 17.13
CA GLY A 4 5.82 -8.59 18.01
C GLY A 4 6.94 -9.41 18.65
N PRO A 5 7.94 -8.76 19.27
CA PRO A 5 9.04 -9.45 19.96
C PRO A 5 8.60 -10.33 21.13
N ASP A 6 7.45 -10.03 21.71
CA ASP A 6 6.77 -10.76 22.77
C ASP A 6 6.00 -12.00 22.27
N GLY A 7 5.97 -12.21 20.94
CA GLY A 7 5.22 -13.28 20.30
C GLY A 7 3.73 -13.01 20.15
N ALA A 8 3.25 -11.80 20.48
CA ALA A 8 1.87 -11.40 20.22
C ALA A 8 1.67 -11.02 18.74
N LEU A 9 0.47 -11.26 18.22
CA LEU A 9 0.07 -10.88 16.88
C LEU A 9 -0.74 -9.60 16.89
N TRP A 10 -0.33 -8.61 16.10
CA TRP A 10 -1.10 -7.41 15.84
C TRP A 10 -1.85 -7.50 14.50
N CYS A 11 -3.12 -7.13 14.49
CA CYS A 11 -4.04 -7.26 13.36
C CYS A 11 -4.77 -5.94 13.11
N ALA A 12 -4.92 -5.55 11.85
CA ALA A 12 -5.81 -4.45 11.47
C ALA A 12 -7.22 -4.97 11.21
N GLU A 13 -8.20 -4.33 11.84
CA GLU A 13 -9.61 -4.66 11.68
C GLU A 13 -10.28 -3.61 10.81
N ILE A 14 -10.02 -3.71 9.50
CA ILE A 14 -10.40 -2.66 8.53
C ILE A 14 -11.89 -2.28 8.58
N GLY A 15 -12.77 -3.26 8.79
CA GLY A 15 -14.22 -3.04 8.82
C GLY A 15 -14.73 -2.53 10.18
N ALA A 16 -14.04 -2.86 11.26
CA ALA A 16 -14.38 -2.41 12.61
C ALA A 16 -13.76 -1.05 12.95
N GLY A 17 -12.73 -0.62 12.20
CA GLY A 17 -12.00 0.60 12.51
C GLY A 17 -11.10 0.45 13.74
N GLY A 18 -10.53 -0.74 13.93
CA GLY A 18 -9.77 -1.10 15.13
C GLY A 18 -8.45 -1.80 14.82
N ILE A 19 -7.68 -2.02 15.88
CA ILE A 19 -6.50 -2.87 15.90
C ILE A 19 -6.72 -3.95 16.97
N ALA A 20 -6.48 -5.21 16.64
CA ALA A 20 -6.48 -6.29 17.62
C ALA A 20 -5.04 -6.73 17.94
N ARG A 21 -4.80 -7.08 19.20
CA ARG A 21 -3.59 -7.78 19.67
C ARG A 21 -3.99 -9.14 20.22
N VAL A 22 -3.36 -10.18 19.72
CA VAL A 22 -3.58 -11.57 20.15
C VAL A 22 -2.31 -12.05 20.84
N ALA A 23 -2.38 -12.25 22.16
CA ALA A 23 -1.27 -12.82 22.92
C ALA A 23 -0.97 -14.26 22.46
N SER A 24 0.26 -14.73 22.70
CA SER A 24 0.65 -16.11 22.37
C SER A 24 -0.19 -17.18 23.08
N GLY A 25 -0.79 -16.83 24.22
CA GLY A 25 -1.77 -17.66 24.95
C GLY A 25 -3.19 -17.65 24.37
N GLY A 26 -3.44 -16.88 23.30
CA GLY A 26 -4.75 -16.77 22.64
C GLY A 26 -5.69 -15.70 23.20
N GLU A 27 -5.26 -14.94 24.22
CA GLU A 27 -6.03 -13.78 24.70
C GLU A 27 -6.06 -12.68 23.63
N VAL A 28 -7.25 -12.13 23.38
CA VAL A 28 -7.46 -11.08 22.38
C VAL A 28 -7.81 -9.77 23.09
N THR A 29 -7.11 -8.71 22.73
CA THR A 29 -7.40 -7.34 23.13
C THR A 29 -7.71 -6.52 21.88
N GLU A 30 -8.87 -5.88 21.85
CA GLU A 30 -9.29 -5.00 20.74
C GLU A 30 -9.14 -3.54 21.16
N PHE A 31 -8.61 -2.74 20.24
CA PHE A 31 -8.42 -1.31 20.41
C PHE A 31 -9.20 -0.56 19.33
N ALA A 32 -10.28 0.12 19.74
CA ALA A 32 -11.01 1.02 18.84
C ALA A 32 -10.13 2.24 18.51
N LEU A 33 -10.02 2.57 17.23
CA LEU A 33 -9.32 3.79 16.82
C LEU A 33 -10.23 5.02 17.01
N PRO A 34 -9.65 6.22 17.23
CA PRO A 34 -10.43 7.44 17.39
C PRO A 34 -11.36 7.75 16.21
N ASP A 35 -10.92 7.41 14.99
CA ASP A 35 -11.72 7.47 13.77
C ASP A 35 -11.96 6.05 13.22
N PRO A 36 -13.16 5.47 13.40
CA PRO A 36 -13.47 4.14 12.88
C PRO A 36 -13.54 4.10 11.35
N ALA A 37 -13.70 5.25 10.68
CA ALA A 37 -13.70 5.33 9.22
C ALA A 37 -12.29 5.36 8.62
N CYS A 38 -11.23 5.38 9.45
CA CYS A 38 -9.85 5.50 8.98
C CYS A 38 -9.34 4.28 8.18
N ARG A 39 -10.02 3.13 8.32
CA ARG A 39 -9.75 1.87 7.60
C ARG A 39 -8.28 1.45 7.73
N PRO A 40 -7.84 0.97 8.91
CA PRO A 40 -6.49 0.48 9.10
C PRO A 40 -6.25 -0.71 8.16
N HIS A 41 -5.07 -0.77 7.53
CA HIS A 41 -4.77 -1.77 6.48
C HIS A 41 -3.50 -2.56 6.75
N ALA A 42 -2.33 -1.95 6.59
CA ALA A 42 -1.05 -2.58 6.91
C ALA A 42 -0.67 -2.30 8.37
N VAL A 43 0.03 -3.25 8.99
CA VAL A 43 0.57 -3.13 10.35
C VAL A 43 2.00 -3.64 10.40
N THR A 44 2.82 -3.08 11.27
CA THR A 44 4.15 -3.58 11.63
C THR A 44 4.43 -3.28 13.11
N VAL A 45 5.32 -4.04 13.74
CA VAL A 45 5.67 -3.83 15.15
C VAL A 45 7.01 -3.08 15.23
N GLY A 46 7.02 -2.01 16.03
CA GLY A 46 8.22 -1.25 16.33
C GLY A 46 9.13 -1.98 17.33
N PRO A 47 10.40 -1.55 17.46
CA PRO A 47 11.32 -2.12 18.44
C PRO A 47 10.90 -1.87 19.89
N ASP A 48 9.99 -0.91 20.11
CA ASP A 48 9.37 -0.58 21.39
C ASP A 48 8.11 -1.41 21.69
N GLY A 49 7.77 -2.38 20.84
CA GLY A 49 6.57 -3.23 20.98
C GLY A 49 5.27 -2.57 20.51
N ALA A 50 5.30 -1.28 20.16
CA ALA A 50 4.12 -0.59 19.65
C ALA A 50 3.80 -1.02 18.21
N CYS A 51 2.51 -1.09 17.88
CA CYS A 51 2.04 -1.36 16.54
C CYS A 51 1.93 -0.08 15.73
N TRP A 52 2.60 -0.05 14.58
CA TRP A 52 2.46 0.98 13.57
C TRP A 52 1.48 0.50 12.50
N PHE A 53 0.58 1.37 12.06
CA PHE A 53 -0.43 1.03 11.07
C PHE A 53 -0.63 2.13 10.03
N THR A 54 -1.13 1.75 8.86
CA THR A 54 -1.55 2.70 7.82
C THR A 54 -3.06 2.89 7.88
N ALA A 55 -3.53 4.13 8.02
CA ALA A 55 -4.94 4.50 7.93
C ALA A 55 -5.27 4.90 6.49
N TRP A 56 -5.82 3.97 5.72
CA TRP A 56 -5.93 4.10 4.26
C TRP A 56 -6.92 5.18 3.84
N ALA A 57 -8.05 5.31 4.54
CA ALA A 57 -9.09 6.25 4.15
C ALA A 57 -8.72 7.71 4.46
N THR A 58 -7.93 7.93 5.50
CA THR A 58 -7.59 9.28 6.00
C THR A 58 -6.21 9.75 5.58
N GLY A 59 -5.40 8.89 4.95
CA GLY A 59 -4.05 9.23 4.51
C GLY A 59 -3.10 9.51 5.68
N ARG A 60 -3.15 8.68 6.73
CA ARG A 60 -2.34 8.82 7.94
C ARG A 60 -1.55 7.57 8.25
N ILE A 61 -0.49 7.75 9.04
CA ILE A 61 0.20 6.67 9.75
C ILE A 61 -0.20 6.77 11.21
N GLY A 62 -0.64 5.67 11.79
CA GLY A 62 -0.92 5.57 13.21
C GLY A 62 0.11 4.74 13.94
N ARG A 63 0.23 4.99 15.23
CA ARG A 63 0.99 4.17 16.19
C ARG A 63 0.08 3.91 17.38
N ILE A 64 0.01 2.67 17.84
CA ILE A 64 -0.73 2.27 19.03
C ILE A 64 0.18 1.48 19.99
N THR A 65 0.15 1.82 21.27
CA THR A 65 0.86 1.07 22.32
C THR A 65 0.02 -0.09 22.86
N GLU A 66 0.62 -0.97 23.67
CA GLU A 66 -0.11 -2.08 24.31
C GLU A 66 -1.19 -1.60 25.29
N GLU A 67 -1.02 -0.40 25.84
CA GLU A 67 -2.00 0.28 26.70
C GLU A 67 -3.11 0.98 25.88
N GLY A 68 -3.10 0.84 24.56
CA GLY A 68 -4.10 1.42 23.66
C GLY A 68 -3.91 2.91 23.37
N GLN A 69 -2.74 3.49 23.68
CA GLN A 69 -2.47 4.90 23.37
C GLN A 69 -2.21 5.08 21.88
N VAL A 70 -3.06 5.85 21.21
CA VAL A 70 -2.97 6.11 19.75
C VAL A 70 -2.34 7.46 19.47
N THR A 71 -1.36 7.48 18.57
CA THR A 71 -0.79 8.71 17.97
C THR A 71 -0.89 8.61 16.46
N GLU A 72 -1.34 9.68 15.80
CA GLU A 72 -1.48 9.72 14.33
C GLU A 72 -0.60 10.81 13.71
N TYR A 73 -0.10 10.51 12.51
CA TYR A 73 0.75 11.36 11.71
C TYR A 73 0.12 11.52 10.33
N ALA A 74 -0.23 12.75 9.97
CA ALA A 74 -0.74 13.05 8.64
C ALA A 74 0.37 12.89 7.60
N LEU A 75 0.08 12.19 6.51
CA LEU A 75 0.98 12.17 5.38
C LEU A 75 0.91 13.52 4.64
N PRO A 76 2.03 14.00 4.08
CA PRO A 76 1.99 15.14 3.18
C PRO A 76 1.07 14.81 1.99
N PRO A 77 0.35 15.82 1.46
CA PRO A 77 -0.42 15.62 0.24
C PRO A 77 0.50 15.12 -0.87
N ALA A 78 0.03 14.13 -1.65
CA ALA A 78 0.81 13.57 -2.73
C ALA A 78 1.24 14.69 -3.71
N PRO A 79 2.53 14.80 -4.07
CA PRO A 79 2.97 15.74 -5.08
C PRO A 79 2.45 15.26 -6.44
N GLY A 80 1.35 15.86 -6.90
CA GLY A 80 0.74 15.52 -8.18
C GLY A 80 -0.63 16.19 -8.34
N PRO A 81 -1.12 16.33 -9.57
CA PRO A 81 -2.43 16.89 -9.80
C PRO A 81 -3.48 15.96 -9.17
N SER A 82 -4.41 16.56 -8.42
CA SER A 82 -5.49 15.84 -7.73
C SER A 82 -6.22 14.86 -8.68
N PRO A 83 -6.88 13.80 -8.18
CA PRO A 83 -7.72 12.93 -9.01
C PRO A 83 -8.96 13.63 -9.60
N THR A 84 -9.12 14.94 -9.40
CA THR A 84 -10.05 15.77 -10.18
C THR A 84 -9.42 16.38 -11.44
N ALA A 85 -8.10 16.48 -11.52
CA ALA A 85 -7.39 17.12 -12.61
C ALA A 85 -7.21 16.24 -13.86
N TRP A 86 -7.29 14.91 -13.74
CA TRP A 86 -7.30 14.03 -14.92
C TRP A 86 -8.54 14.26 -15.81
N ARG A 87 -9.63 14.76 -15.21
CA ARG A 87 -10.90 15.01 -15.91
C ARG A 87 -10.88 16.29 -16.76
N SER A 88 -9.76 17.01 -16.76
CA SER A 88 -9.55 18.26 -17.52
C SER A 88 -8.28 18.24 -18.38
N ALA A 89 -7.54 17.13 -18.41
CA ALA A 89 -6.36 17.03 -19.26
C ALA A 89 -6.80 16.83 -20.73
N PRO A 90 -6.45 17.74 -21.67
CA PRO A 90 -6.67 17.48 -23.09
C PRO A 90 -5.85 16.24 -23.48
N THR A 91 -6.48 15.35 -24.25
CA THR A 91 -5.98 14.05 -24.67
C THR A 91 -4.52 14.12 -25.13
N VAL A 92 -3.58 13.60 -24.35
CA VAL A 92 -2.21 13.36 -24.83
C VAL A 92 -2.26 12.03 -25.60
N PRO A 93 -2.03 12.01 -26.92
CA PRO A 93 -1.99 10.76 -27.66
C PRO A 93 -0.57 10.24 -27.55
N CYS A 94 -0.33 9.23 -26.70
CA CYS A 94 0.64 8.18 -26.99
C CYS A 94 0.66 7.14 -25.87
N ILE A 95 -0.06 6.04 -26.08
CA ILE A 95 0.36 4.73 -25.58
C ILE A 95 0.42 3.83 -26.82
N ARG A 96 1.64 3.48 -27.26
CA ARG A 96 1.82 2.24 -28.01
C ARG A 96 1.99 1.14 -26.97
N PRO A 97 1.07 0.16 -26.87
CA PRO A 97 1.20 -0.90 -25.88
C PRO A 97 2.39 -1.79 -26.21
N TRP A 98 3.24 -1.97 -25.21
CA TRP A 98 4.18 -3.08 -25.10
C TRP A 98 3.38 -4.39 -24.99
N ASN A 99 3.20 -5.12 -26.09
CA ASN A 99 3.04 -6.58 -26.08
C ASN A 99 2.82 -7.13 -27.49
N THR A 100 3.88 -7.68 -28.09
CA THR A 100 3.80 -8.87 -28.94
C THR A 100 5.20 -9.48 -29.06
N ALA A 101 5.63 -10.18 -28.00
CA ALA A 101 6.74 -11.11 -28.10
C ALA A 101 6.19 -12.43 -28.67
N GLY A 102 6.49 -12.68 -29.94
CA GLY A 102 6.30 -13.95 -30.63
C GLY A 102 7.36 -14.06 -31.73
N SER A 103 8.54 -14.57 -31.39
CA SER A 103 9.52 -15.09 -32.36
C SER A 103 9.27 -16.59 -32.55
N PRO A 104 9.85 -17.31 -33.55
CA PRO A 104 10.72 -16.92 -34.66
C PRO A 104 10.24 -17.50 -36.03
N GLY A 105 10.73 -16.99 -37.17
CA GLY A 105 10.32 -17.59 -38.45
C GLY A 105 10.91 -17.03 -39.75
N SER A 106 12.16 -17.42 -40.03
CA SER A 106 12.70 -17.74 -41.36
C SER A 106 12.75 -16.72 -42.51
N ARG A 107 13.97 -16.62 -43.09
CA ARG A 107 14.29 -16.44 -44.52
C ARG A 107 14.01 -15.06 -45.12
N SER A 108 14.80 -14.46 -46.00
CA SER A 108 16.10 -14.77 -46.61
C SER A 108 16.66 -13.47 -47.18
N ARG A 109 17.99 -13.33 -47.08
CA ARG A 109 18.93 -12.70 -48.02
C ARG A 109 18.37 -12.12 -49.33
N GLU A 110 18.70 -10.85 -49.61
CA GLU A 110 19.20 -10.30 -50.88
C GLU A 110 19.43 -8.78 -50.67
N ALA A 111 20.62 -8.35 -50.25
CA ALA A 111 21.74 -7.95 -51.12
C ALA A 111 21.35 -6.83 -52.10
N SER A 112 21.54 -5.60 -51.63
CA SER A 112 21.67 -4.38 -52.42
C SER A 112 22.52 -4.60 -53.66
N ARG A 113 21.94 -4.35 -54.84
CA ARG A 113 22.71 -3.92 -56.00
C ARG A 113 22.54 -2.40 -56.06
N ASP A 114 23.63 -1.69 -55.84
CA ASP A 114 23.97 -0.51 -56.61
C ASP A 114 25.45 -0.18 -56.46
N GLY A 115 26.07 0.03 -57.62
CA GLY A 115 27.36 0.66 -57.78
C GLY A 115 28.09 0.17 -59.03
N PRO A 116 28.85 1.04 -59.73
CA PRO A 116 28.77 2.50 -59.83
C PRO A 116 27.97 3.00 -61.05
#